data_AF-A0A934SEP9-F1
#
_entry.id   AF-A0A934SEP9-F1
#
_cell.length_a   1.000
_cell.length_b   1.000
_cell.length_c   1.000
_cell.angle_alpha   90.00
_cell.angle_beta   90.00
_cell.angle_gamma   90.00
#
_symmetry.space_group_name_H-M   'P 1'
#
loop_
_entity.id
_entity.type
_entity.pdbx_description
1 polymer ?
#
loop_
_entity_poly.entity_id
_entity_poly.type
_entity_poly.pdbx_seq_one_letter_code
_entity_poly.pdbx_strand_id
1 'polypeptide(L)'
;MTIAIGESFPAGQLLRVGENGPEAVDTADLAQGRVVVFGLPGAYTGTCSNAHIPSFIRTADRFREKGVSRIVCVTVNDPFVTAAWSKATGAGDAGIEILADADGSVTKALGLSFDAPPAGLYGRSKRYASLLRDGVVEVIDVEDSPGLCSVSAGEALLEKV
;
A
#
# COMPACT_ATOMS: atom_id res chain seq x y z
N MET A 1 -6.07 -1.71 -17.59
CA MET A 1 -7.10 -2.56 -16.94
C MET A 1 -6.72 -2.68 -15.48
N THR A 2 -7.69 -2.85 -14.58
CA THR A 2 -7.41 -3.08 -13.16
C THR A 2 -6.86 -4.49 -12.98
N ILE A 3 -5.84 -4.66 -12.15
CA ILE A 3 -5.27 -5.97 -11.82
C ILE A 3 -6.36 -6.92 -11.27
N ALA A 4 -6.26 -8.20 -11.62
CA ALA A 4 -7.18 -9.24 -11.21
C ALA A 4 -6.52 -10.32 -10.34
N ILE A 5 -7.36 -11.09 -9.63
CA ILE A 5 -6.92 -12.28 -8.90
C ILE A 5 -6.29 -13.28 -9.88
N GLY A 6 -5.15 -13.86 -9.49
CA GLY A 6 -4.36 -14.78 -10.30
C GLY A 6 -3.34 -14.09 -11.21
N GLU A 7 -3.36 -12.77 -11.34
CA GLU A 7 -2.33 -12.02 -12.07
C GLU A 7 -1.09 -11.77 -11.20
N SER A 8 0.07 -11.63 -11.85
CA SER A 8 1.31 -11.22 -11.17
C SER A 8 1.27 -9.74 -10.82
N PHE A 9 1.74 -9.40 -9.61
CA PHE A 9 1.95 -8.03 -9.19
C PHE A 9 2.95 -7.34 -10.15
N PRO A 10 2.71 -6.09 -10.58
CA PRO A 10 3.50 -5.48 -11.63
C PRO A 10 4.96 -5.31 -11.26
N ALA A 11 5.86 -5.64 -12.19
CA ALA A 11 7.27 -5.32 -12.09
C ALA A 11 7.49 -3.81 -12.13
N GLY A 12 8.34 -3.30 -11.23
CA GLY A 12 8.62 -1.87 -11.11
C GLY A 12 9.51 -1.59 -9.90
N GLN A 13 9.69 -0.30 -9.62
CA GLN A 13 10.47 0.16 -8.48
C GLN A 13 9.65 1.08 -7.61
N LEU A 14 9.73 0.86 -6.31
CA LEU A 14 9.26 1.78 -5.28
C LEU A 14 10.47 2.39 -4.57
N LEU A 15 10.25 3.44 -3.80
CA LEU A 15 11.30 4.14 -3.08
C LEU A 15 11.04 4.15 -1.57
N ARG A 16 12.13 4.09 -0.80
CA ARG A 16 12.17 4.40 0.63
C ARG A 16 13.35 5.32 0.94
N VAL A 17 13.42 5.89 2.14
CA VAL A 17 14.64 6.53 2.64
C VAL A 17 15.45 5.50 3.42
N GLY A 18 16.66 5.19 2.94
CA GLY A 18 17.66 4.43 3.67
C GLY A 18 18.75 5.31 4.27
N GLU A 19 19.84 4.70 4.70
CA GLU A 19 20.91 5.39 5.44
C GLU A 19 21.59 6.51 4.63
N ASN A 20 21.71 6.31 3.31
CA ASN A 20 22.41 7.22 2.41
C ASN A 20 21.46 8.06 1.52
N GLY A 21 20.16 8.07 1.83
CA GLY A 21 19.12 8.75 1.04
C GLY A 21 18.13 7.80 0.38
N PRO A 22 17.44 8.23 -0.69
CA PRO A 22 16.46 7.39 -1.38
C PRO A 22 17.07 6.08 -1.92
N GLU A 23 16.42 4.96 -1.60
CA GLU A 23 16.77 3.61 -2.05
C GLU A 23 15.62 3.01 -2.84
N ALA A 24 15.96 2.30 -3.92
CA ALA A 24 14.99 1.54 -4.70
C ALA A 24 14.63 0.22 -4.00
N VAL A 25 13.35 -0.13 -4.06
CA VAL A 25 12.78 -1.42 -3.65
C VAL A 25 12.13 -2.03 -4.88
N ASP A 26 12.65 -3.17 -5.33
CA ASP A 26 12.11 -3.90 -6.47
C ASP A 26 10.80 -4.58 -6.08
N THR A 27 9.74 -4.43 -6.89
CA THR A 27 8.44 -5.03 -6.57
C THR A 27 8.44 -6.55 -6.65
N ALA A 28 9.34 -7.16 -7.43
CA ALA A 28 9.47 -8.61 -7.51
C ALA A 28 10.10 -9.20 -6.24
N ASP A 29 11.06 -8.51 -5.62
CA ASP A 29 11.57 -8.85 -4.29
C ASP A 29 10.51 -8.62 -3.22
N LEU A 30 9.80 -7.48 -3.32
CA LEU A 30 8.75 -7.13 -2.38
C LEU A 30 7.65 -8.17 -2.28
N ALA A 31 7.27 -8.78 -3.39
CA ALA A 31 6.12 -9.66 -3.48
C ALA A 31 6.45 -11.13 -3.16
N GLN A 32 7.68 -11.47 -2.75
CA GLN A 32 8.06 -12.85 -2.40
C GLN A 32 7.42 -13.30 -1.08
N GLY A 33 7.00 -14.57 -1.01
CA GLY A 33 6.28 -15.12 0.13
C GLY A 33 4.85 -14.62 0.21
N ARG A 34 4.30 -14.54 1.42
CA ARG A 34 2.92 -14.09 1.64
C ARG A 34 2.93 -12.62 2.09
N VAL A 35 2.45 -11.72 1.24
CA VAL A 35 2.63 -10.28 1.42
C VAL A 35 1.30 -9.56 1.39
N VAL A 36 1.08 -8.68 2.36
CA VAL A 36 -0.04 -7.73 2.32
C VAL A 36 0.44 -6.45 1.65
N VAL A 37 -0.27 -6.01 0.62
CA VAL A 37 -0.04 -4.73 -0.06
C VAL A 37 -1.33 -3.93 -0.02
N PHE A 38 -1.29 -2.71 0.50
CA PHE A 38 -2.43 -1.79 0.45
C PHE A 38 -2.00 -0.44 -0.11
N GLY A 39 -2.87 0.17 -0.92
CA GLY A 39 -2.62 1.47 -1.53
C GLY A 39 -3.60 2.53 -1.06
N LEU A 40 -3.19 3.79 -1.12
CA LEU A 40 -4.03 4.91 -0.72
C LEU A 40 -3.73 6.22 -1.44
N PRO A 41 -4.70 7.16 -1.47
CA PRO A 41 -4.59 8.42 -2.20
C PRO A 41 -3.38 9.29 -1.87
N GLY A 42 -2.97 9.35 -0.60
CA GLY A 42 -1.83 10.16 -0.21
C GLY A 42 -1.59 10.20 1.29
N ALA A 43 -0.30 10.29 1.63
CA ALA A 43 0.15 10.60 2.97
C ALA A 43 -0.52 11.89 3.51
N TYR A 44 -0.73 11.95 4.83
CA TYR A 44 -1.36 13.06 5.56
C TYR A 44 -2.82 13.39 5.22
N THR A 45 -3.47 12.66 4.31
CA THR A 45 -4.91 12.85 4.04
C THR A 45 -5.77 12.15 5.11
N GLY A 46 -7.01 12.65 5.30
CA GLY A 46 -7.89 12.29 6.42
C GLY A 46 -8.11 10.77 6.59
N THR A 47 -8.83 10.12 5.67
CA THR A 47 -9.13 8.67 5.77
C THR A 47 -7.86 7.82 5.82
N CYS A 48 -6.82 8.22 5.11
CA CYS A 48 -5.54 7.49 5.08
C CYS A 48 -4.87 7.46 6.46
N SER A 49 -4.82 8.60 7.14
CA SER A 49 -4.13 8.75 8.43
C SER A 49 -5.00 8.31 9.61
N ASN A 50 -6.32 8.50 9.53
CA ASN A 50 -7.22 8.29 10.68
C ASN A 50 -7.94 6.93 10.66
N ALA A 51 -7.96 6.22 9.53
CA ALA A 51 -8.65 4.94 9.40
C ALA A 51 -7.78 3.84 8.77
N HIS A 52 -7.24 4.09 7.57
CA HIS A 52 -6.59 3.04 6.79
C HIS A 52 -5.27 2.55 7.42
N ILE A 53 -4.31 3.43 7.70
CA ILE A 53 -3.08 3.05 8.41
C ILE A 53 -3.38 2.43 9.79
N PRO A 54 -4.22 3.05 10.64
CA PRO A 54 -4.58 2.44 11.93
C PRO A 54 -5.20 1.04 11.82
N SER A 55 -5.97 0.74 10.76
CA SER A 55 -6.54 -0.59 10.55
C SER A 55 -5.47 -1.67 10.37
N PHE A 56 -4.41 -1.39 9.62
CA PHE A 56 -3.28 -2.29 9.44
C PHE A 56 -2.40 -2.36 10.70
N ILE A 57 -2.23 -1.26 11.44
CA ILE A 57 -1.51 -1.28 12.72
C ILE A 57 -2.18 -2.23 13.71
N ARG A 58 -3.51 -2.14 13.88
CA ARG A 58 -4.26 -3.01 14.80
C ARG A 58 -4.23 -4.50 14.42
N THR A 59 -4.01 -4.81 13.14
CA THR A 59 -4.08 -6.16 12.60
C THR A 59 -2.73 -6.77 12.26
N ALA A 60 -1.64 -5.99 12.37
CA ALA A 60 -0.31 -6.39 11.92
C ALA A 60 0.17 -7.72 12.51
N ASP A 61 0.02 -7.91 13.82
CA ASP A 61 0.47 -9.14 14.48
C ASP A 61 -0.36 -10.36 14.06
N ARG A 62 -1.67 -10.19 13.86
CA ARG A 62 -2.56 -11.27 13.38
C ARG A 62 -2.26 -11.68 11.94
N PHE A 63 -1.82 -10.74 11.09
CA PHE A 63 -1.30 -11.08 9.77
C PHE A 63 -0.02 -11.91 9.86
N ARG A 64 0.92 -11.53 10.74
CA ARG A 64 2.17 -12.27 10.97
C ARG A 64 1.91 -13.68 11.51
N GLU A 65 0.98 -13.83 12.44
CA GLU A 65 0.53 -15.14 12.96
C GLU A 65 -0.02 -16.05 11.84
N LYS A 66 -0.58 -15.46 10.77
CA LYS A 66 -1.07 -16.17 9.58
C LYS A 66 0.00 -16.33 8.47
N GLY A 67 1.26 -16.09 8.80
CA GLY A 67 2.40 -16.30 7.92
C GLY A 67 2.64 -15.18 6.90
N VAL A 68 2.03 -14.00 7.08
CA VAL A 68 2.37 -12.82 6.26
C VAL A 68 3.78 -12.34 6.64
N SER A 69 4.69 -12.32 5.66
CA SER A 69 6.08 -11.92 5.84
C SER A 69 6.26 -10.40 5.86
N ARG A 70 5.44 -9.66 5.10
CA ARG A 70 5.54 -8.21 4.94
C ARG A 70 4.16 -7.55 4.84
N ILE A 71 4.04 -6.35 5.39
CA ILE A 71 2.86 -5.48 5.26
C ILE A 71 3.34 -4.16 4.68
N VAL A 72 2.84 -3.84 3.49
CA VAL A 72 3.35 -2.73 2.68
C VAL A 72 2.22 -1.77 2.32
N CYS A 73 2.41 -0.50 2.67
CA CYS A 73 1.62 0.62 2.17
C CYS A 73 2.30 1.23 0.93
N VAL A 74 1.59 1.30 -0.20
CA VAL A 74 2.07 1.99 -1.41
C VAL A 74 1.31 3.31 -1.58
N THR A 75 2.03 4.39 -1.86
CA THR A 75 1.38 5.68 -2.16
C THR A 75 2.19 6.52 -3.15
N VAL A 76 1.49 7.32 -3.95
CA VAL A 76 2.10 8.25 -4.92
C VAL A 76 2.45 9.56 -4.21
N ASN A 77 3.52 9.48 -3.44
CA ASN A 77 4.24 10.56 -2.78
C ASN A 77 5.75 10.30 -2.99
N ASP A 78 6.60 11.27 -2.70
CA ASP A 78 8.04 11.06 -2.66
C ASP A 78 8.47 10.29 -1.38
N PRO A 79 9.64 9.63 -1.38
CA PRO A 79 10.09 8.81 -0.25
C PRO A 79 10.34 9.60 1.05
N PHE A 80 10.64 10.90 0.97
CA PHE A 80 10.85 11.71 2.17
C PHE A 80 9.54 11.96 2.89
N VAL A 81 8.47 12.23 2.14
CA VAL A 81 7.12 12.33 2.68
C VAL A 81 6.66 11.00 3.28
N THR A 82 6.88 9.87 2.61
CA THR A 82 6.48 8.56 3.16
C THR A 82 7.25 8.21 4.44
N ALA A 83 8.55 8.52 4.51
CA ALA A 83 9.36 8.31 5.71
C ALA A 83 8.88 9.16 6.89
N ALA A 84 8.64 10.46 6.68
CA ALA A 84 8.12 11.35 7.71
C ALA A 84 6.72 10.92 8.17
N TRP A 85 5.87 10.49 7.25
CA TRP A 85 4.50 10.04 7.55
C TRP A 85 4.46 8.70 8.29
N SER A 86 5.38 7.78 7.97
CA SER A 86 5.54 6.51 8.71
C SER A 86 5.81 6.78 10.19
N LYS A 87 6.74 7.70 10.50
CA LYS A 87 7.01 8.13 11.87
C LYS A 87 5.81 8.81 12.53
N ALA A 88 5.12 9.69 11.79
CA ALA A 88 3.97 10.43 12.33
C ALA A 88 2.77 9.54 12.67
N THR A 89 2.61 8.42 11.96
CA THR A 89 1.50 7.48 12.15
C THR A 89 1.83 6.30 13.06
N GLY A 90 3.10 6.06 13.37
CA GLY A 90 3.56 4.86 14.09
C GLY A 90 3.55 3.59 13.23
N ALA A 91 3.39 3.71 11.90
CA ALA A 91 3.36 2.57 10.99
C ALA A 91 4.67 1.78 11.01
N GLY A 92 5.81 2.49 11.03
CA GLY A 92 7.13 1.86 11.11
C GLY A 92 7.32 1.05 12.39
N ASP A 93 6.86 1.56 13.54
CA ASP A 93 6.94 0.86 14.83
C ASP A 93 6.08 -0.41 14.85
N ALA A 94 4.97 -0.39 14.11
CA ALA A 94 4.12 -1.56 13.90
C ALA A 94 4.67 -2.54 12.84
N GLY A 95 5.85 -2.27 12.27
CA GLY A 95 6.49 -3.06 11.22
C GLY A 95 5.76 -3.02 9.88
N ILE A 96 5.12 -1.89 9.55
CA ILE A 96 4.52 -1.61 8.24
C ILE A 96 5.48 -0.76 7.43
N GLU A 97 5.79 -1.21 6.21
CA GLU A 97 6.64 -0.49 5.28
C GLU A 97 5.80 0.49 4.46
N ILE A 98 6.10 1.79 4.51
CA ILE A 98 5.46 2.78 3.63
C ILE A 98 6.41 3.12 2.49
N LEU A 99 6.05 2.69 1.29
CA LEU A 99 6.86 2.83 0.08
C LEU A 99 6.25 3.84 -0.89
N ALA A 100 7.13 4.64 -1.47
CA ALA A 100 6.79 5.69 -2.42
C ALA A 100 6.81 5.14 -3.85
N ASP A 101 5.66 5.17 -4.51
CA ASP A 101 5.54 5.03 -5.96
C ASP A 101 5.64 6.42 -6.60
N ALA A 102 6.83 7.02 -6.52
CA ALA A 102 7.00 8.47 -6.70
C ALA A 102 6.61 8.98 -8.10
N ASP A 103 6.74 8.16 -9.14
CA ASP A 103 6.33 8.48 -10.52
C ASP A 103 4.93 7.93 -10.88
N GLY A 104 4.32 7.18 -9.95
CA GLY A 104 3.03 6.52 -10.10
C GLY A 104 3.02 5.36 -11.08
N SER A 105 4.19 4.86 -11.52
CA SER A 105 4.28 3.85 -12.57
C SER A 105 3.68 2.52 -12.13
N VAL A 106 3.94 2.07 -10.89
CA VAL A 106 3.39 0.83 -10.34
C VAL A 106 1.87 0.96 -10.19
N THR A 107 1.40 2.08 -9.64
CA THR A 107 -0.02 2.40 -9.49
C THR A 107 -0.73 2.42 -10.84
N LYS A 108 -0.14 3.00 -11.88
CA LYS A 108 -0.69 2.98 -13.24
C LYS A 108 -0.74 1.56 -13.82
N ALA A 109 0.31 0.77 -13.63
CA ALA A 109 0.37 -0.61 -14.11
C ALA A 109 -0.71 -1.50 -13.45
N LEU A 110 -1.04 -1.24 -12.19
CA LEU A 110 -2.14 -1.89 -11.48
C LEU A 110 -3.55 -1.49 -12.01
N GLY A 111 -3.66 -0.46 -12.85
CA GLY A 111 -4.93 0.22 -13.13
C GLY A 111 -5.47 1.01 -11.93
N LEU A 112 -4.59 1.25 -10.94
CA LEU A 112 -4.75 1.91 -9.65
C LEU A 112 -4.91 3.45 -9.70
N SER A 113 -4.59 4.09 -10.81
CA SER A 113 -4.42 5.55 -10.86
C SER A 113 -5.75 6.30 -10.90
N PHE A 114 -5.82 7.45 -10.21
CA PHE A 114 -6.92 8.41 -10.33
C PHE A 114 -6.47 9.86 -10.06
N ASP A 115 -7.29 10.81 -10.52
CA ASP A 115 -7.17 12.23 -10.23
C ASP A 115 -8.37 12.72 -9.42
N ALA A 116 -8.15 13.68 -8.52
CA ALA A 116 -9.17 14.49 -7.88
C ALA A 116 -8.71 15.96 -7.84
N PRO A 117 -8.82 16.69 -8.97
CA PRO A 117 -8.35 18.07 -9.11
C PRO A 117 -8.87 19.04 -8.02
N PRO A 118 -10.14 19.00 -7.58
CA PRO A 118 -10.62 19.88 -6.51
C PRO A 118 -9.90 19.69 -5.17
N ALA A 119 -9.29 18.51 -4.95
CA ALA A 119 -8.49 18.19 -3.77
C ALA A 119 -6.98 18.35 -4.01
N GLY A 120 -6.56 18.82 -5.20
CA GLY A 120 -5.14 18.94 -5.58
C GLY A 120 -4.43 17.61 -5.79
N LEU A 121 -5.17 16.52 -5.98
CA LEU A 121 -4.62 15.17 -6.11
C LEU A 121 -4.54 14.78 -7.59
N TYR A 122 -3.34 14.47 -8.06
CA TYR A 122 -3.08 14.01 -9.42
C TYR A 122 -2.23 12.75 -9.40
N GLY A 123 -2.54 11.82 -10.30
CA GLY A 123 -1.83 10.54 -10.48
C GLY A 123 -1.81 9.69 -9.21
N ARG A 124 -2.81 9.80 -8.33
CA ARG A 124 -2.81 9.13 -7.03
C ARG A 124 -3.29 7.70 -7.12
N SER A 125 -2.96 6.92 -6.09
CA SER A 125 -3.41 5.54 -5.96
C SER A 125 -4.82 5.47 -5.37
N LYS A 126 -5.75 4.79 -6.04
CA LYS A 126 -7.03 4.41 -5.45
C LYS A 126 -6.77 3.66 -4.15
N ARG A 127 -7.75 3.69 -3.24
CA ARG A 127 -7.64 2.91 -2.02
C ARG A 127 -7.92 1.45 -2.30
N TYR A 128 -7.00 0.57 -1.91
CA TYR A 128 -7.17 -0.87 -2.05
C TYR A 128 -6.40 -1.63 -0.97
N ALA A 129 -6.73 -2.89 -0.79
CA ALA A 129 -5.95 -3.86 -0.05
C ALA A 129 -5.82 -5.16 -0.84
N SER A 130 -4.67 -5.81 -0.76
CA SER A 130 -4.34 -7.00 -1.53
C SER A 130 -3.51 -7.96 -0.70
N LEU A 131 -3.76 -9.25 -0.93
CA LEU A 131 -2.89 -10.33 -0.46
C LEU A 131 -2.20 -10.95 -1.66
N LEU A 132 -0.89 -11.04 -1.58
CA LEU A 132 -0.03 -11.69 -2.57
C LEU A 132 0.51 -13.01 -2.01
N ARG A 133 0.69 -13.99 -2.88
CA ARG A 133 1.50 -15.19 -2.64
C ARG A 133 2.50 -15.34 -3.78
N ASP A 134 3.79 -15.21 -3.45
CA ASP A 134 4.91 -15.37 -4.37
C ASP A 134 4.73 -14.56 -5.66
N GLY A 135 4.39 -13.28 -5.50
CA GLY A 135 4.15 -12.37 -6.62
C GLY A 135 2.77 -12.45 -7.24
N VAL A 136 1.93 -13.42 -6.89
CA VAL A 136 0.59 -13.60 -7.49
C VAL A 136 -0.49 -13.02 -6.58
N VAL A 137 -1.44 -12.27 -7.14
CA VAL A 137 -2.57 -11.69 -6.42
C VAL A 137 -3.57 -12.79 -6.02
N GLU A 138 -3.74 -13.02 -4.72
CA GLU A 138 -4.79 -13.91 -4.19
C GLU A 138 -6.08 -13.14 -3.87
N VAL A 139 -5.93 -11.90 -3.38
CA VAL A 139 -7.04 -11.00 -3.02
C VAL A 139 -6.73 -9.61 -3.54
N ILE A 140 -7.73 -8.92 -4.07
CA ILE A 140 -7.66 -7.48 -4.38
C ILE A 140 -9.03 -6.86 -4.11
N ASP A 141 -9.09 -6.00 -3.10
CA ASP A 141 -10.29 -5.25 -2.71
C ASP A 141 -10.04 -3.77 -2.94
N VAL A 142 -10.79 -3.17 -3.87
CA VAL A 142 -10.66 -1.76 -4.25
C VAL A 142 -11.88 -1.00 -3.75
N GLU A 143 -11.67 0.13 -3.11
CA GLU A 143 -12.77 0.99 -2.68
C GLU A 143 -13.43 1.70 -3.87
N ASP A 144 -14.75 1.84 -3.81
CA ASP A 144 -15.53 2.59 -4.79
C ASP A 144 -15.21 4.09 -4.77
N SER A 145 -14.73 4.62 -3.63
CA SER A 145 -14.33 6.02 -3.52
C SER A 145 -13.13 6.24 -2.60
N PRO A 146 -12.32 7.29 -2.84
CA PRO A 146 -11.14 7.60 -2.03
C PRO A 146 -11.43 7.85 -0.54
N GLY A 147 -12.66 8.26 -0.20
CA GLY A 147 -13.05 8.59 1.18
C GLY A 147 -13.42 7.38 2.03
N LEU A 148 -13.73 6.24 1.41
CA LEU A 148 -14.11 5.02 2.10
C LEU A 148 -12.89 4.23 2.60
N CYS A 149 -13.11 3.40 3.61
CA CYS A 149 -12.16 2.42 4.13
C CYS A 149 -12.99 1.32 4.80
N SER A 150 -13.52 0.42 3.98
CA SER A 150 -14.34 -0.73 4.39
C SER A 150 -13.69 -2.01 3.87
N VAL A 151 -13.81 -2.29 2.57
CA VAL A 151 -13.28 -3.52 1.95
C VAL A 151 -11.74 -3.53 1.95
N SER A 152 -11.11 -2.36 1.96
CA SER A 152 -9.66 -2.20 2.05
C SER A 152 -9.11 -2.14 3.47
N ALA A 153 -9.96 -2.14 4.51
CA ALA A 153 -9.49 -2.10 5.89
C ALA A 153 -8.66 -3.35 6.24
N GLY A 154 -7.68 -3.19 7.13
CA GLY A 154 -6.84 -4.30 7.61
C GLY A 154 -7.67 -5.43 8.21
N GLU A 155 -8.71 -5.13 8.99
CA GLU A 155 -9.62 -6.14 9.53
C GLU A 155 -10.37 -6.91 8.43
N ALA A 156 -10.84 -6.23 7.39
CA ALA A 156 -11.56 -6.84 6.28
C ALA A 156 -10.67 -7.75 5.43
N LEU A 157 -9.42 -7.34 5.18
CA LEU A 157 -8.45 -8.20 4.49
C LEU A 157 -8.09 -9.41 5.36
N LEU A 158 -7.90 -9.21 6.68
CA LEU A 158 -7.50 -10.27 7.60
C LEU A 158 -8.49 -11.44 7.67
N GLU A 159 -9.78 -11.19 7.45
CA GLU A 159 -10.81 -12.24 7.33
C GLU A 159 -10.59 -13.18 6.13
N LYS A 160 -9.80 -12.74 5.14
CA LYS A 160 -9.50 -13.45 3.89
C LYS A 160 -8.10 -14.09 3.86
N VAL A 161 -7.29 -13.90 4.92
CA VAL A 161 -5.93 -14.46 5.08
C VAL A 161 -5.96 -15.77 5.85
#